data_AF-A0A9D8JLS3-F1
#
_entry.id   AF-A0A9D8JLS3-F1
#
_cell.length_a   1.000
_cell.length_b   1.000
_cell.length_c   1.000
_cell.angle_alpha   90.00
_cell.angle_beta   90.00
_cell.angle_gamma   90.00
#
_symmetry.space_group_name_H-M   'P 1'
#
loop_
_entity.id
_entity.type
_entity.pdbx_description
1 polymer ?
#
loop_
_entity_poly.entity_id
_entity_poly.type
_entity_poly.pdbx_seq_one_letter_code
_entity_poly.pdbx_strand_id
1 'polypeptide(L)' 'MSKPDFSILAKTWPSPFVARTEVRNFSGGLIDSKTLANMDSQGAGPEGRFRIGRKIGYPVQSVIKWLEGRLAE' A
#
# COMPACT_ATOMS: atom_id res chain seq x y z
N MET A 1 23.02 -0.24 -5.47
CA MET A 1 21.92 -0.72 -6.34
C MET A 1 21.03 0.45 -6.71
N SER A 2 20.46 0.47 -7.93
CA SER A 2 19.46 1.49 -8.29
C SER A 2 18.17 1.22 -7.52
N LYS A 3 17.58 2.25 -6.89
CA LYS A 3 16.28 2.11 -6.23
C LYS A 3 15.20 1.80 -7.28
N PRO A 4 14.30 0.83 -7.04
CA PRO A 4 13.19 0.55 -7.95
C PRO A 4 12.21 1.74 -7.99
N ASP A 5 11.66 2.03 -9.17
CA ASP A 5 10.65 3.08 -9.38
C ASP A 5 9.23 2.55 -9.09
N PHE A 6 8.69 2.90 -7.92
CA PHE A 6 7.34 2.51 -7.51
C PHE A 6 6.23 3.36 -8.16
N SER A 7 6.56 4.46 -8.85
CA SER A 7 5.56 5.28 -9.55
C SER A 7 4.82 4.49 -10.63
N ILE A 8 5.43 3.41 -11.13
CA ILE A 8 4.82 2.50 -12.10
C ILE A 8 3.55 1.82 -11.56
N LEU A 9 3.46 1.58 -10.25
CA LEU A 9 2.28 0.99 -9.62
C LEU A 9 1.06 1.92 -9.73
N ALA A 10 1.27 3.24 -9.62
CA ALA A 10 0.19 4.21 -9.80
C ALA A 10 -0.29 4.27 -11.25
N LYS A 11 0.60 4.05 -12.22
CA LYS A 11 0.26 4.11 -13.65
C LYS A 11 -0.58 2.92 -14.11
N THR A 12 -0.38 1.75 -13.49
CA THR A 12 -1.05 0.50 -13.90
C THR A 12 -2.29 0.19 -13.07
N TRP A 13 -2.41 0.74 -11.86
CA TRP A 13 -3.56 0.49 -11.00
C TRP A 13 -4.80 1.26 -11.49
N PRO A 14 -5.98 0.61 -11.65
CA PRO A 14 -7.15 1.21 -12.29
C PRO A 14 -7.95 2.19 -11.41
N SER A 15 -7.50 2.48 -10.19
CA SER A 15 -8.25 3.24 -9.19
C SER A 15 -7.34 4.23 -8.45
N PRO A 16 -7.84 5.39 -7.99
CA PRO A 16 -7.06 6.30 -7.14
C PRO A 16 -6.83 5.76 -5.72
N PHE A 17 -7.54 4.69 -5.34
CA PHE A 17 -7.46 4.06 -4.03
C PHE A 17 -7.08 2.58 -4.12
N VAL A 18 -6.39 2.11 -3.09
CA VAL A 18 -6.06 0.70 -2.87
C VAL A 18 -6.83 0.22 -1.65
N ALA A 19 -7.69 -0.78 -1.82
CA ALA A 19 -8.29 -1.45 -0.68
C ALA A 19 -7.25 -2.34 0.00
N ARG A 20 -7.27 -2.43 1.34
CA ARG A 20 -6.35 -3.31 2.08
C ARG A 20 -6.41 -4.76 1.59
N THR A 21 -7.58 -5.22 1.15
CA THR A 21 -7.78 -6.56 0.59
C THR A 21 -7.08 -6.76 -0.76
N GLU A 22 -6.90 -5.68 -1.52
CA GLU A 22 -6.28 -5.68 -2.85
C GLU A 22 -4.79 -5.32 -2.84
N VAL A 23 -4.22 -4.98 -1.67
CA VAL A 23 -2.81 -4.55 -1.60
C VAL A 23 -1.84 -5.60 -2.12
N ARG A 24 -2.19 -6.89 -1.99
CA ARG A 24 -1.39 -7.98 -2.55
C ARG A 24 -1.31 -7.90 -4.07
N ASN A 25 -2.43 -7.62 -4.73
CA ASN A 25 -2.47 -7.47 -6.18
C ASN A 25 -1.77 -6.17 -6.61
N PHE A 26 -2.07 -5.06 -5.93
CA PHE A 26 -1.45 -3.76 -6.18
C PHE A 26 0.09 -3.82 -6.11
N SER A 27 0.64 -4.50 -5.11
CA SER A 27 2.09 -4.60 -4.90
C SER A 27 2.76 -5.74 -5.67
N GLY A 28 2.05 -6.47 -6.54
CA GLY A 28 2.61 -7.64 -7.23
C GLY A 28 3.00 -8.79 -6.30
N GLY A 29 2.40 -8.87 -5.11
CA GLY A 29 2.64 -9.91 -4.11
C GLY A 29 3.67 -9.56 -3.03
N LEU A 30 4.25 -8.35 -3.04
CA LEU A 30 5.25 -7.93 -2.06
C LEU A 30 4.70 -7.79 -0.63
N ILE A 31 3.43 -7.38 -0.50
CA ILE A 31 2.77 -7.17 0.79
C ILE A 31 1.41 -7.85 0.79
N ASP A 32 1.11 -8.62 1.84
CA ASP A 32 -0.21 -9.18 2.05
C ASP A 32 -1.09 -8.31 2.95
N SER A 33 -2.41 -8.53 2.87
CA SER A 33 -3.40 -7.76 3.61
C SER A 33 -3.31 -7.93 5.14
N LYS A 34 -2.81 -9.06 5.66
CA LYS A 34 -2.62 -9.28 7.10
C LYS A 34 -1.40 -8.53 7.60
N THR A 35 -0.30 -8.55 6.85
CA THR A 35 0.88 -7.71 7.16
C THR A 35 0.48 -6.25 7.21
N LEU A 36 -0.28 -5.77 6.22
CA LEU A 36 -0.76 -4.39 6.23
C LEU A 36 -1.68 -4.09 7.42
N ALA A 37 -2.56 -5.03 7.80
CA ALA A 37 -3.43 -4.86 8.97
C ALA A 37 -2.66 -4.78 10.30
N ASN A 38 -1.58 -5.56 10.44
CA ASN A 38 -0.71 -5.52 11.62
C ASN A 38 0.10 -4.21 11.68
N MET A 39 0.60 -3.74 10.54
CA MET A 39 1.30 -2.45 10.46
C MET A 39 0.36 -1.28 10.79
N ASP A 40 -0.87 -1.34 10.27
CA ASP A 40 -1.93 -0.38 10.60
C ASP A 40 -2.27 -0.34 12.09
N SER A 41 -2.32 -1.49 12.77
CA SER A 41 -2.63 -1.54 14.21
C SER A 41 -1.49 -0.97 15.06
N GLN A 42 -0.27 -0.98 14.54
CA GLN A 42 0.92 -0.35 15.13
C GLN A 42 1.06 1.14 14.76
N GLY A 43 0.17 1.68 13.92
CA GLY A 43 0.29 3.05 13.40
C GLY A 43 1.41 3.23 12.37
N ALA A 44 2.00 2.13 11.89
CA ALA A 44 3.10 2.07 10.93
C ALA A 44 2.62 1.70 9.51
N GLY A 45 1.32 1.86 9.22
CA GLY A 45 0.73 1.62 7.90
C GLY A 45 0.71 2.87 7.01
N PRO A 46 0.14 2.78 5.80
CA PRO A 46 0.00 3.91 4.89
C PRO A 46 -0.88 5.02 5.49
N GLU A 47 -0.47 6.26 5.27
CA GLU A 47 -1.21 7.45 5.70
C GLU A 47 -2.54 7.61 4.95
N GLY A 48 -3.49 8.36 5.52
CA GLY A 48 -4.77 8.63 4.88
C GLY A 48 -5.72 7.43 4.85
N ARG A 49 -5.55 6.49 5.78
CA ARG A 49 -6.46 5.35 5.98
C ARG A 49 -7.89 5.82 6.14
N PHE A 50 -8.79 5.30 5.32
CA PHE A 50 -10.24 5.51 5.46
C PHE A 50 -10.99 4.18 5.52
N ARG A 51 -12.24 4.23 6.01
CA ARG A 51 -13.09 3.06 6.22
C ARG A 51 -14.43 3.23 5.53
N ILE A 52 -14.86 2.21 4.80
CA ILE A 52 -16.21 2.12 4.21
C ILE A 52 -16.81 0.78 4.66
N GLY A 53 -17.76 0.84 5.60
CA GLY A 53 -18.36 -0.35 6.22
C GLY A 53 -17.31 -1.23 6.91
N ARG A 54 -17.02 -2.41 6.33
CA ARG A 54 -16.00 -3.37 6.81
C ARG A 54 -14.68 -3.28 6.05
N LYS A 55 -14.59 -2.47 4.99
CA LYS A 55 -13.40 -2.35 4.15
C LYS A 55 -12.56 -1.14 4.59
N ILE A 56 -11.24 -1.31 4.48
CA ILE A 56 -10.24 -0.26 4.70
C ILE A 56 -9.60 0.05 3.35
N GLY A 57 -9.35 1.32 3.07
CA GLY A 57 -8.67 1.78 1.87
C GLY A 57 -7.69 2.92 2.15
N TYR A 58 -6.84 3.18 1.17
CA TYR A 58 -5.80 4.20 1.20
C TYR A 58 -5.67 4.86 -0.17
N PRO A 59 -5.25 6.14 -0.24
CA PRO A 59 -4.78 6.72 -1.49
C PRO A 59 -3.60 5.93 -2.05
N VAL A 60 -3.56 5.72 -3.37
CA VAL A 60 -2.45 5.02 -4.05
C VAL A 60 -1.09 5.60 -3.67
N GLN A 61 -0.97 6.93 -3.68
CA GLN A 61 0.28 7.62 -3.36
C GLN A 61 0.76 7.33 -1.93
N SER A 62 -0.16 7.22 -0.97
CA SER A 62 0.18 6.85 0.39
C SER A 62 0.75 5.44 0.49
N VAL A 63 0.20 4.49 -0.26
CA VAL A 63 0.70 3.11 -0.29
C VAL A 63 2.08 3.05 -0.93
N ILE A 64 2.31 3.78 -2.02
CA ILE A 64 3.62 3.86 -2.69
C ILE A 64 4.68 4.42 -1.75
N LYS A 65 4.43 5.60 -1.17
CA LYS A 65 5.34 6.24 -0.21
C LYS A 65 5.66 5.30 0.97
N TRP A 66 4.65 4.57 1.43
CA TRP A 66 4.81 3.59 2.49
C TRP A 66 5.68 2.39 2.07
N LEU A 67 5.54 1.87 0.85
CA LEU A 67 6.39 0.80 0.31
C LEU A 67 7.85 1.26 0.14
N GLU A 68 8.06 2.46 -0.38
CA GLU A 68 9.38 3.06 -0.57
C GLU A 68 10.15 3.18 0.76
N GLY A 69 9.45 3.55 1.84
CA GLY A 69 10.03 3.62 3.18
C GLY A 69 10.42 2.27 3.78
N ARG A 70 10.11 1.15 3.12
CA ARG A 70 10.40 -0.22 3.59
C ARG A 70 11.52 -0.90 2.81
N LEU A 71 12.11 -0.23 1.84
CA LEU A 71 13.30 -0.74 1.16
C LEU A 71 14.42 -0.89 2.20
N ALA A 72 14.95 -2.11 2.36
CA ALA A 72 16.18 -2.34 3.10
C ALA A 72 17.36 -1.73 2.34
N GLU A 73 18.37 -1.24 3.06
CA GLU A 73 19.65 -0.79 2.48
C GLU A 73 20.45 -1.95 1.87
#